data_AF-A0A0H2RLN9-F1
#
_entry.id   AF-A0A0H2RLN9-F1
#
_cell.length_a   1.000
_cell.length_b   1.000
_cell.length_c   1.000
_cell.angle_alpha   90.00
_cell.angle_beta   90.00
_cell.angle_gamma   90.00
#
_symmetry.space_group_name_H-M   'P 1'
#
loop_
_entity.id
_entity.type
_entity.pdbx_description
1 polymer ?
#
loop_
_entity_poly.entity_id
_entity_poly.type
_entity_poly.pdbx_seq_one_letter_code
_entity_poly.pdbx_strand_id
1 'polypeptide(L)'
;MNHHPHAHPALSRIDSCSSIASDATAPNLPGAGRLLGLLLYASGERLEVFLNKRSSRRRSRQETAAKKHPTKHFESLSRADTHTSVASDATAPNLPGAGRTLGLFLFALGARIEARMNRHAARLQLGPEAVAQKIRIHRRHDELSVPERYTSSAGFASERDRRVLQKLCKKLVNYSSAHVLSTQLLALNEIVQLSTEDPIIRIMLKRCNLTKLVPRFTEPDLITSTSKALGSLEDTKIHGIWSLVLSSNGRSLDNVDSEDFRTLKNTLRDSGASYIAARYLFHILHAAFTHPDTKFHTFSSEMWIKYLITALYYPQMIEWENMNKCLQFCVPDPLIRKPVVHRLERGDYKKHEPSYSKLFLEYIKRKGKRKGQLGSVST
;
A
#
# COMPACT_ATOMS: atom_id res chain seq x y z
N MET A 1 28.06 11.01 -38.52
CA MET A 1 26.82 10.80 -37.73
C MET A 1 26.22 9.49 -38.17
N ASN A 2 26.41 8.43 -37.37
CA ASN A 2 26.02 7.07 -37.73
C ASN A 2 24.60 6.78 -37.22
N HIS A 3 23.68 6.55 -38.15
CA HIS A 3 22.34 6.07 -37.86
C HIS A 3 22.38 4.57 -37.54
N HIS A 4 22.04 4.20 -36.30
CA HIS A 4 21.74 2.82 -35.94
C HIS A 4 20.27 2.51 -36.26
N PRO A 5 19.96 1.41 -36.97
CA PRO A 5 18.60 0.97 -37.20
C PRO A 5 18.07 0.19 -35.98
N HIS A 6 16.90 0.58 -35.49
CA HIS A 6 16.16 -0.15 -34.46
C HIS A 6 15.47 -1.38 -35.08
N ALA A 7 15.93 -2.58 -34.69
CA ALA A 7 15.25 -3.83 -34.98
C ALA A 7 14.06 -4.02 -34.02
N HIS A 8 12.86 -4.18 -34.57
CA HIS A 8 11.67 -4.56 -33.82
C HIS A 8 11.64 -6.08 -33.60
N PRO A 9 11.34 -6.58 -32.38
CA PRO A 9 11.19 -8.01 -32.14
C PRO A 9 9.84 -8.50 -32.70
N ALA A 10 9.91 -9.51 -33.57
CA ALA A 10 8.75 -10.20 -34.10
C ALA A 10 8.05 -10.99 -32.98
N LEU A 11 6.76 -10.71 -32.78
CA LEU A 11 5.89 -11.46 -31.87
C LEU A 11 5.54 -12.81 -32.52
N SER A 12 6.23 -13.88 -32.09
CA SER A 12 5.88 -15.25 -32.44
C SER A 12 4.57 -15.65 -31.75
N ARG A 13 3.57 -15.98 -32.56
CA ARG A 13 2.29 -16.54 -32.14
C ARG A 13 2.51 -17.95 -31.57
N ILE A 14 2.19 -18.14 -30.29
CA ILE A 14 2.23 -19.45 -29.63
C ILE A 14 0.85 -20.09 -29.84
N ASP A 15 0.81 -21.12 -30.68
CA ASP A 15 -0.39 -21.94 -30.85
C ASP A 15 -0.63 -22.75 -29.56
N SER A 16 -1.80 -22.54 -28.98
CA SER A 16 -2.23 -23.21 -27.76
C SER A 16 -2.70 -24.63 -28.09
N CYS A 17 -1.83 -25.62 -27.86
CA CYS A 17 -2.22 -27.02 -27.85
C CYS A 17 -3.19 -27.28 -26.70
N SER A 18 -4.43 -27.66 -27.02
CA SER A 18 -5.42 -28.12 -26.06
C SER A 18 -4.98 -29.45 -25.44
N SER A 19 -4.33 -29.38 -24.29
CA SER A 19 -4.07 -30.53 -23.42
C SER A 19 -5.39 -30.98 -22.79
N ILE A 20 -5.93 -32.10 -23.26
CA ILE A 20 -7.00 -32.84 -22.57
C ILE A 20 -6.39 -33.37 -21.26
N ALA A 21 -6.70 -32.70 -20.15
CA ALA A 21 -6.31 -33.14 -18.82
C ALA A 21 -7.16 -34.37 -18.47
N SER A 22 -6.55 -35.56 -18.52
CA SER A 22 -7.12 -36.79 -17.98
C SER A 22 -7.01 -36.73 -16.45
N ASP A 23 -8.10 -36.38 -15.78
CA ASP A 23 -8.27 -36.27 -14.33
C ASP A 23 -8.64 -37.61 -13.66
N ALA A 24 -8.52 -38.72 -14.39
CA ALA A 24 -8.68 -40.06 -13.85
C ALA A 24 -7.56 -40.39 -12.84
N THR A 25 -7.81 -40.11 -11.56
CA THR A 25 -6.94 -40.57 -10.46
C THR A 25 -7.03 -42.08 -10.35
N ALA A 26 -5.98 -42.79 -10.77
CA ALA A 26 -5.85 -44.21 -10.48
C ALA A 26 -5.84 -44.42 -8.96
N PRO A 27 -6.53 -45.45 -8.44
CA PRO A 27 -6.50 -45.76 -7.02
C PRO A 27 -5.04 -45.99 -6.58
N ASN A 28 -4.65 -45.32 -5.51
CA ASN A 28 -3.32 -45.34 -4.88
C ASN A 28 -2.21 -44.41 -5.38
N LEU A 29 -2.45 -43.51 -6.34
CA LEU A 29 -1.48 -42.46 -6.65
C LEU A 29 -1.59 -41.26 -5.67
N PRO A 30 -0.47 -40.60 -5.31
CA PRO A 30 -0.49 -39.41 -4.46
C PRO A 30 -1.05 -38.22 -5.25
N GLY A 31 -2.38 -38.09 -5.26
CA GLY A 31 -3.06 -36.90 -5.80
C GLY A 31 -2.96 -35.72 -4.84
N ALA A 32 -3.07 -34.49 -5.37
CA ALA A 32 -3.05 -33.25 -4.58
C ALA A 32 -4.06 -33.26 -3.42
N GLY A 33 -5.22 -33.91 -3.59
CA GLY A 33 -6.21 -34.10 -2.52
C GLY A 33 -5.73 -34.98 -1.36
N ARG A 34 -4.91 -36.00 -1.63
CA ARG A 34 -4.35 -36.90 -0.60
C ARG A 34 -3.27 -36.20 0.22
N LEU A 35 -2.45 -35.36 -0.43
CA LEU A 35 -1.45 -34.53 0.27
C LEU A 35 -2.13 -33.53 1.21
N LEU A 36 -3.21 -32.89 0.76
CA LEU A 36 -4.00 -31.97 1.58
C LEU A 36 -4.68 -32.72 2.74
N GLY A 37 -5.20 -33.93 2.49
CA GLY A 37 -5.79 -34.80 3.51
C GLY A 37 -4.78 -35.20 4.59
N LEU A 38 -3.55 -35.56 4.21
CA LEU A 38 -2.48 -35.87 5.15
C LEU A 38 -2.05 -34.64 5.96
N LEU A 39 -1.99 -33.46 5.33
CA LEU A 39 -1.65 -32.22 6.01
C LEU A 39 -2.75 -31.83 7.02
N LEU A 40 -4.02 -31.96 6.64
CA LEU A 40 -5.15 -31.71 7.53
C LEU A 40 -5.21 -32.72 8.68
N TYR A 41 -4.93 -33.99 8.42
CA TYR A 41 -4.84 -35.02 9.46
C TYR A 41 -3.72 -34.73 10.46
N ALA A 42 -2.50 -34.46 9.96
CA ALA A 42 -1.35 -34.14 10.81
C ALA A 42 -1.53 -32.83 11.60
N SER A 43 -2.22 -31.84 11.03
CA SER A 43 -2.56 -30.60 11.76
C SER A 43 -3.69 -30.81 12.76
N GLY A 44 -4.64 -31.70 12.49
CA GLY A 44 -5.66 -32.17 13.42
C GLY A 44 -5.06 -32.83 14.66
N GLU A 45 -4.16 -33.80 14.48
CA GLU A 45 -3.48 -34.46 15.61
C GLU A 45 -2.70 -33.47 16.48
N ARG A 46 -1.98 -32.52 15.87
CA ARG A 46 -1.24 -31.49 16.62
C ARG A 46 -2.17 -30.55 17.40
N LEU A 47 -3.31 -30.19 16.81
CA LEU A 47 -4.30 -29.35 17.47
C LEU A 47 -4.95 -30.10 18.65
N GLU A 48 -5.24 -31.38 18.49
CA GLU A 48 -5.77 -32.24 19.54
C GLU A 48 -4.79 -32.36 20.71
N VAL A 49 -3.52 -32.65 20.43
CA VAL A 49 -2.46 -32.69 21.48
C VAL A 49 -2.34 -31.34 22.18
N PHE A 50 -2.41 -30.22 21.44
CA PHE A 50 -2.36 -28.89 22.02
C PHE A 50 -3.57 -28.59 22.92
N LEU A 51 -4.78 -28.95 22.48
CA LEU A 51 -6.01 -28.76 23.25
C LEU A 51 -6.06 -29.66 24.49
N ASN A 52 -5.66 -30.93 24.37
CA ASN A 52 -5.54 -31.87 25.50
C ASN A 52 -4.50 -31.41 26.53
N LYS A 53 -3.38 -30.84 26.07
CA LYS A 53 -2.37 -30.24 26.96
C LYS A 53 -2.87 -28.98 27.67
N ARG A 54 -3.74 -28.21 27.02
CA ARG A 54 -4.32 -26.99 27.61
C ARG A 54 -5.47 -27.30 28.56
N SER A 55 -6.29 -28.31 28.26
CA SER A 55 -7.38 -28.77 29.12
C SER A 55 -6.84 -29.44 30.40
N SER A 56 -5.77 -30.24 30.30
CA SER A 56 -5.11 -30.84 31.46
C SER A 56 -4.54 -29.80 32.42
N ARG A 57 -3.92 -28.73 31.92
CA ARG A 57 -3.46 -27.58 32.73
C ARG A 57 -4.58 -26.79 33.41
N ARG A 58 -5.78 -26.79 32.83
CA ARG A 58 -6.96 -26.18 33.46
C ARG A 58 -7.55 -27.10 34.52
N ARG A 59 -7.65 -28.41 34.25
CA ARG A 59 -8.09 -29.41 35.24
C ARG A 59 -7.18 -29.44 36.47
N SER A 60 -5.86 -29.42 36.29
CA SER A 60 -4.92 -29.41 37.43
C SER A 60 -5.04 -28.16 38.32
N ARG A 61 -5.59 -27.06 37.81
CA ARG A 61 -5.89 -25.84 38.60
C ARG A 61 -7.27 -25.87 39.26
N GLN A 62 -8.17 -26.73 38.79
CA GLN A 62 -9.53 -26.88 39.31
C GLN A 62 -9.62 -28.03 40.33
N GLU A 63 -8.71 -29.00 40.26
CA GLU A 63 -8.65 -30.17 41.15
C GLU A 63 -8.18 -29.85 42.57
N THR A 64 -7.64 -28.65 42.82
CA THR A 64 -7.40 -28.16 44.20
C THR A 64 -8.64 -27.58 44.88
N ALA A 65 -9.82 -27.60 44.25
CA ALA A 65 -11.02 -26.94 44.77
C ALA A 65 -12.30 -27.80 44.86
N ALA A 66 -12.32 -29.08 44.46
CA ALA A 66 -13.56 -29.85 44.50
C ALA A 66 -13.36 -31.33 44.84
N LYS A 67 -13.70 -31.68 46.08
CA LYS A 67 -13.94 -33.04 46.57
C LYS A 67 -15.23 -33.60 45.94
N LYS A 68 -15.15 -34.89 45.53
CA LYS A 68 -16.19 -35.93 45.61
C LYS A 68 -17.35 -35.87 44.58
N HIS A 69 -17.38 -36.81 43.62
CA HIS A 69 -18.44 -37.85 43.45
C HIS A 69 -18.24 -38.70 42.16
N PRO A 70 -18.83 -39.92 42.07
CA PRO A 70 -18.36 -41.02 41.22
C PRO A 70 -19.09 -41.18 39.87
N THR A 71 -18.33 -41.82 38.95
CA THR A 71 -18.68 -42.82 37.93
C THR A 71 -20.08 -42.84 37.29
N LYS A 72 -20.12 -42.66 35.96
CA LYS A 72 -21.14 -43.23 35.08
C LYS A 72 -20.54 -43.80 33.79
N HIS A 73 -21.30 -44.75 33.25
CA HIS A 73 -20.94 -45.87 32.39
C HIS A 73 -20.45 -45.51 30.98
N PHE A 74 -19.61 -46.42 30.46
CA PHE A 74 -19.06 -46.49 29.12
C PHE A 74 -20.11 -47.16 28.20
N GLU A 75 -20.64 -46.41 27.23
CA GLU A 75 -21.52 -46.94 26.18
C GLU A 75 -20.67 -47.33 24.96
N SER A 76 -20.76 -48.61 24.59
CA SER A 76 -20.07 -49.24 23.48
C SER A 76 -20.70 -48.85 22.14
N LEU A 77 -20.01 -48.02 21.36
CA LEU A 77 -20.39 -47.64 20.00
C LEU A 77 -20.10 -48.78 19.01
N SER A 78 -21.17 -49.31 18.43
CA SER A 78 -21.17 -50.32 17.37
C SER A 78 -20.69 -49.73 16.04
N ARG A 79 -19.81 -50.50 15.38
CA ARG A 79 -19.21 -50.21 14.07
C ARG A 79 -20.22 -50.53 12.97
N ALA A 80 -20.66 -49.51 12.23
CA ALA A 80 -21.49 -49.67 11.03
C ALA A 80 -20.60 -49.86 9.80
N ASP A 81 -20.79 -50.98 9.10
CA ASP A 81 -20.08 -51.30 7.86
C ASP A 81 -20.50 -50.36 6.73
N THR A 82 -19.51 -49.75 6.09
CA THR A 82 -19.70 -48.73 5.05
C THR A 82 -19.62 -49.39 3.67
N HIS A 83 -20.75 -49.50 2.99
CA HIS A 83 -20.82 -49.93 1.59
C HIS A 83 -20.15 -48.88 0.68
N THR A 84 -19.20 -49.34 -0.15
CA THR A 84 -18.48 -48.52 -1.13
C THR A 84 -19.36 -48.25 -2.35
N SER A 85 -20.10 -47.13 -2.35
CA SER A 85 -20.73 -46.60 -3.56
C SER A 85 -19.71 -45.75 -4.35
N VAL A 86 -19.45 -46.15 -5.59
CA VAL A 86 -18.65 -45.38 -6.55
C VAL A 86 -19.48 -44.16 -6.98
N ALA A 87 -19.17 -42.99 -6.44
CA ALA A 87 -19.81 -41.73 -6.79
C ALA A 87 -19.05 -41.08 -7.96
N SER A 88 -19.79 -40.71 -9.01
CA SER A 88 -19.29 -39.86 -10.09
C SER A 88 -19.19 -38.42 -9.61
N ASP A 89 -18.00 -38.02 -9.17
CA ASP A 89 -17.72 -36.72 -8.55
C ASP A 89 -17.44 -35.58 -9.56
N ALA A 90 -17.86 -35.75 -10.82
CA ALA A 90 -17.75 -34.73 -11.86
C ALA A 90 -18.75 -33.59 -11.61
N THR A 91 -18.44 -32.74 -10.63
CA THR A 91 -19.24 -31.55 -10.31
C THR A 91 -19.06 -30.50 -11.40
N ALA A 92 -20.15 -30.18 -12.09
CA ALA A 92 -20.19 -29.11 -13.08
C ALA A 92 -19.67 -27.78 -12.47
N PRO A 93 -18.94 -26.96 -13.25
CA PRO A 93 -18.38 -25.72 -12.75
C PRO A 93 -19.50 -24.80 -12.26
N ASN A 94 -19.42 -24.42 -10.97
CA ASN A 94 -20.34 -23.54 -10.21
C ASN A 94 -21.46 -24.19 -9.39
N LEU A 95 -21.51 -25.52 -9.25
CA LEU A 95 -22.37 -26.14 -8.25
C LEU A 95 -21.68 -26.17 -6.86
N PRO A 96 -22.45 -26.04 -5.76
CA PRO A 96 -21.93 -26.20 -4.41
C PRO A 96 -21.48 -27.64 -4.18
N GLY A 97 -20.21 -27.93 -4.45
CA GLY A 97 -19.56 -29.21 -4.11
C GLY A 97 -18.84 -29.14 -2.76
N ALA A 98 -18.72 -30.28 -2.08
CA ALA A 98 -18.04 -30.39 -0.78
C ALA A 98 -16.61 -29.80 -0.81
N GLY A 99 -15.87 -30.01 -1.91
CA GLY A 99 -14.55 -29.42 -2.11
C GLY A 99 -14.55 -27.90 -2.17
N ARG A 100 -15.57 -27.27 -2.77
CA ARG A 100 -15.69 -25.80 -2.84
C ARG A 100 -16.03 -25.20 -1.48
N THR A 101 -16.91 -25.84 -0.71
CA THR A 101 -17.22 -25.43 0.66
C THR A 101 -15.97 -25.48 1.54
N LEU A 102 -15.18 -26.55 1.44
CA LEU A 102 -13.91 -26.67 2.18
C LEU A 102 -12.89 -25.62 1.71
N GLY A 103 -12.77 -25.39 0.40
CA GLY A 103 -11.90 -24.36 -0.16
C GLY A 103 -12.24 -22.95 0.35
N LEU A 104 -13.54 -22.59 0.37
CA LEU A 104 -14.02 -21.32 0.92
C LEU A 104 -13.75 -21.22 2.43
N PHE A 105 -13.93 -22.32 3.17
CA PHE A 105 -13.61 -22.38 4.59
C PHE A 105 -12.12 -22.15 4.85
N LEU A 106 -11.23 -22.85 4.13
CA LEU A 106 -9.78 -22.70 4.27
C LEU A 106 -9.32 -21.30 3.86
N PHE A 107 -9.89 -20.74 2.79
CA PHE A 107 -9.64 -19.35 2.39
C PHE A 107 -10.05 -18.35 3.49
N ALA A 108 -11.26 -18.51 4.04
CA ALA A 108 -11.74 -17.66 5.13
C ALA A 108 -10.91 -17.82 6.42
N LEU A 109 -10.45 -19.04 6.72
CA LEU A 109 -9.58 -19.32 7.85
C LEU A 109 -8.20 -18.68 7.66
N GLY A 110 -7.61 -18.80 6.47
CA GLY A 110 -6.36 -18.14 6.10
C GLY A 110 -6.44 -16.63 6.30
N ALA A 111 -7.49 -15.99 5.77
CA ALA A 111 -7.74 -14.57 5.96
C ALA A 111 -7.88 -14.16 7.44
N ARG A 112 -8.52 -14.99 8.27
CA ARG A 112 -8.64 -14.73 9.72
C ARG A 112 -7.31 -14.86 10.46
N ILE A 113 -6.50 -15.87 10.13
CA ILE A 113 -5.18 -16.08 10.72
C ILE A 113 -4.26 -14.92 10.34
N GLU A 114 -4.23 -14.55 9.06
CA GLU A 114 -3.48 -13.41 8.55
C GLU A 114 -3.89 -12.12 9.28
N ALA A 115 -5.19 -11.83 9.38
CA ALA A 115 -5.67 -10.66 10.10
C ALA A 115 -5.25 -10.65 11.59
N ARG A 116 -5.23 -11.82 12.25
CA ARG A 116 -4.80 -11.94 13.65
C ARG A 116 -3.29 -11.75 13.79
N MET A 117 -2.49 -12.32 12.88
CA MET A 117 -1.04 -12.13 12.85
C MET A 117 -0.68 -10.68 12.55
N ASN A 118 -1.34 -10.04 11.59
CA ASN A 118 -1.15 -8.63 11.27
C ASN A 118 -1.49 -7.73 12.47
N ARG A 119 -2.59 -7.99 13.20
CA ARG A 119 -2.91 -7.28 14.45
C ARG A 119 -1.85 -7.50 15.53
N HIS A 120 -1.32 -8.72 15.66
CA HIS A 120 -0.29 -9.01 16.64
C HIS A 120 1.04 -8.35 16.28
N ALA A 121 1.44 -8.38 15.01
CA ALA A 121 2.60 -7.68 14.48
C ALA A 121 2.48 -6.16 14.67
N ALA A 122 1.29 -5.59 14.46
CA ALA A 122 1.01 -4.18 14.73
C ALA A 122 1.18 -3.85 16.22
N ARG A 123 0.63 -4.68 17.12
CA ARG A 123 0.82 -4.51 18.58
C ARG A 123 2.28 -4.61 18.99
N LEU A 124 3.04 -5.48 18.35
CA LEU A 124 4.47 -5.63 18.58
C LEU A 124 5.33 -4.60 17.83
N GLN A 125 4.71 -3.68 17.06
CA GLN A 125 5.40 -2.67 16.27
C GLN A 125 6.45 -3.29 15.31
N LEU A 126 6.08 -4.42 14.69
CA LEU A 126 6.93 -5.23 13.81
C LEU A 126 6.62 -5.05 12.31
N GLY A 127 5.81 -4.06 11.94
CA GLY A 127 5.49 -3.74 10.55
C GLY A 127 6.37 -2.63 9.96
N PRO A 128 6.31 -2.43 8.62
CA PRO A 128 6.99 -1.32 7.95
C PRO A 128 6.56 0.04 8.50
N GLU A 129 5.25 0.25 8.69
CA GLU A 129 4.69 1.49 9.29
C GLU A 129 5.27 1.76 10.69
N ALA A 130 5.43 0.72 11.51
CA ALA A 130 5.98 0.87 12.85
C ALA A 130 7.48 1.23 12.84
N VAL A 131 8.23 0.71 11.85
CA VAL A 131 9.62 1.12 11.64
C VAL A 131 9.69 2.55 11.11
N ALA A 132 8.81 2.92 10.18
CA ALA A 132 8.70 4.28 9.68
C ALA A 132 8.35 5.25 10.81
N GLN A 133 7.42 4.90 11.70
CA GLN A 133 7.08 5.70 12.87
C GLN A 133 8.28 5.87 13.82
N LYS A 134 9.09 4.84 14.04
CA LYS A 134 10.33 4.95 14.81
C LYS A 134 11.34 5.90 14.14
N ILE A 135 11.42 5.88 12.81
CA ILE A 135 12.23 6.83 12.04
C ILE A 135 11.71 8.26 12.25
N ARG A 136 10.40 8.47 12.15
CA ARG A 136 9.73 9.77 12.36
C ARG A 136 10.00 10.33 13.76
N ILE A 137 9.82 9.52 14.80
CA ILE A 137 10.10 9.89 16.20
C ILE A 137 11.60 10.22 16.37
N HIS A 138 12.50 9.38 15.84
CA HIS A 138 13.95 9.61 15.93
C HIS A 138 14.39 10.90 15.23
N ARG A 139 13.62 11.35 14.23
CA ARG A 139 13.83 12.61 13.50
C ARG A 139 12.93 13.74 13.97
N ARG A 140 12.16 13.55 15.03
CA ARG A 140 11.26 14.53 15.64
C ARG A 140 10.29 15.14 14.61
N HIS A 141 9.69 14.27 13.78
CA HIS A 141 8.73 14.70 12.74
C HIS A 141 7.42 15.26 13.31
N ASP A 142 7.13 14.97 14.57
CA ASP A 142 6.05 15.51 15.38
C ASP A 142 6.36 16.91 15.92
N GLU A 143 7.63 17.20 16.21
CA GLU A 143 8.07 18.52 16.67
C GLU A 143 8.38 19.47 15.52
N LEU A 144 8.85 18.94 14.38
CA LEU A 144 9.35 19.72 13.25
C LEU A 144 8.40 19.64 12.06
N SER A 145 7.99 20.80 11.56
CA SER A 145 7.30 20.92 10.28
C SER A 145 8.19 20.42 9.12
N VAL A 146 7.58 20.14 7.97
CA VAL A 146 8.36 19.71 6.79
C VAL A 146 9.34 20.80 6.36
N PRO A 147 8.97 22.08 6.19
CA PRO A 147 9.93 23.15 5.88
C PRO A 147 11.10 23.23 6.86
N GLU A 148 10.85 23.12 8.17
CA GLU A 148 11.89 23.14 9.19
C GLU A 148 12.88 21.98 9.01
N ARG A 149 12.42 20.79 8.63
CA ARG A 149 13.31 19.64 8.35
C ARG A 149 14.26 19.89 7.18
N TYR A 150 13.83 20.66 6.18
CA TYR A 150 14.66 21.03 5.03
C TYR A 150 15.68 22.13 5.35
N THR A 151 15.33 23.06 6.23
CA THR A 151 16.28 24.08 6.74
C THR A 151 17.24 23.52 7.79
N SER A 152 16.81 22.53 8.58
CA SER A 152 17.57 21.90 9.68
C SER A 152 18.64 20.92 9.18
N SER A 153 19.33 21.27 8.09
CA SER A 153 20.44 20.50 7.50
C SER A 153 21.65 20.35 8.44
N ALA A 154 21.57 20.91 9.66
CA ALA A 154 22.51 20.73 10.76
C ALA A 154 22.47 19.28 11.31
N GLY A 155 22.94 18.34 10.49
CA GLY A 155 23.55 17.07 10.90
C GLY A 155 22.75 16.15 11.82
N PHE A 156 23.41 15.06 12.20
CA PHE A 156 22.96 14.19 13.28
C PHE A 156 23.49 14.78 14.59
N ALA A 157 22.68 14.75 15.65
CA ALA A 157 23.12 15.16 16.98
C ALA A 157 24.32 14.32 17.46
N SER A 158 24.37 13.04 17.09
CA SER A 158 25.49 12.15 17.38
C SER A 158 25.71 11.06 16.33
N GLU A 159 26.92 10.49 16.30
CA GLU A 159 27.24 9.31 15.48
C GLU A 159 26.38 8.08 15.85
N ARG A 160 26.01 7.97 17.14
CA ARG A 160 25.11 6.92 17.62
C ARG A 160 23.73 7.05 16.95
N ASP A 161 23.19 8.26 16.88
CA ASP A 161 21.89 8.52 16.26
C ASP A 161 21.89 8.21 14.76
N ARG A 162 22.98 8.55 14.08
CA ARG A 162 23.18 8.19 12.67
C ARG A 162 23.11 6.68 12.47
N ARG A 163 23.80 5.90 13.31
CA ARG A 163 23.81 4.43 13.23
C ARG A 163 22.44 3.83 13.55
N VAL A 164 21.71 4.39 14.52
CA VAL A 164 20.33 3.95 14.85
C VAL A 164 19.42 4.20 13.66
N LEU A 165 19.45 5.41 13.08
CA LEU A 165 18.63 5.74 11.91
C LEU A 165 18.97 4.85 10.71
N GLN A 166 20.26 4.61 10.46
CA GLN A 166 20.72 3.72 9.39
C GLN A 166 20.20 2.28 9.59
N LYS A 167 20.22 1.76 10.83
CA LYS A 167 19.66 0.44 11.15
C LYS A 167 18.16 0.38 10.87
N LEU A 168 17.41 1.42 11.22
CA LEU A 168 15.97 1.52 10.95
C LEU A 168 15.68 1.60 9.44
N CYS A 169 16.41 2.44 8.70
CA CYS A 169 16.30 2.54 7.24
C CYS A 169 16.60 1.19 6.56
N LYS A 170 17.68 0.52 6.98
CA LYS A 170 18.02 -0.83 6.48
C LYS A 170 16.91 -1.84 6.78
N LYS A 171 16.29 -1.76 7.96
CA LYS A 171 15.15 -2.61 8.31
C LYS A 171 13.94 -2.34 7.42
N LEU A 172 13.65 -1.07 7.11
CA LEU A 172 12.57 -0.70 6.19
C LEU A 172 12.81 -1.23 4.76
N VAL A 173 14.03 -1.08 4.24
CA VAL A 173 14.44 -1.65 2.94
C VAL A 173 14.42 -3.18 2.93
N ASN A 174 14.55 -3.85 4.08
CA ASN A 174 14.35 -5.30 4.11
C ASN A 174 12.86 -5.68 3.93
N TYR A 175 11.92 -4.88 4.43
CA TYR A 175 10.48 -5.16 4.27
C TYR A 175 10.01 -5.04 2.82
N SER A 176 10.64 -4.18 2.00
CA SER A 176 10.33 -4.12 0.56
C SER A 176 10.70 -5.41 -0.18
N SER A 177 11.56 -6.25 0.40
CA SER A 177 11.93 -7.58 -0.13
C SER A 177 11.22 -8.75 0.57
N ALA A 178 10.23 -8.47 1.43
CA ALA A 178 9.47 -9.50 2.14
C ALA A 178 8.68 -10.41 1.19
N HIS A 179 8.40 -11.65 1.61
CA HIS A 179 7.62 -12.59 0.81
C HIS A 179 6.11 -12.27 0.74
N VAL A 180 5.67 -11.24 1.47
CA VAL A 180 4.25 -10.86 1.58
C VAL A 180 4.05 -9.55 0.81
N LEU A 181 3.31 -9.63 -0.32
CA LEU A 181 3.08 -8.49 -1.23
C LEU A 181 2.58 -7.23 -0.52
N SER A 182 1.59 -7.35 0.36
CA SER A 182 1.05 -6.22 1.13
C SER A 182 2.10 -5.53 2.00
N THR A 183 3.02 -6.30 2.60
CA THR A 183 4.14 -5.75 3.39
C THR A 183 5.15 -5.03 2.50
N GLN A 184 5.41 -5.54 1.29
CA GLN A 184 6.29 -4.87 0.33
C GLN A 184 5.72 -3.53 -0.10
N LEU A 185 4.45 -3.50 -0.52
CA LEU A 185 3.77 -2.29 -0.97
C LEU A 185 3.76 -1.21 0.13
N LEU A 186 3.45 -1.60 1.38
CA LEU A 186 3.49 -0.67 2.52
C LEU A 186 4.92 -0.13 2.76
N ALA A 187 5.93 -1.00 2.74
CA ALA A 187 7.32 -0.57 2.92
C ALA A 187 7.80 0.39 1.82
N LEU A 188 7.43 0.12 0.55
CA LEU A 188 7.76 0.97 -0.58
C LEU A 188 7.09 2.34 -0.47
N ASN A 189 5.81 2.37 -0.09
CA ASN A 189 5.10 3.63 0.11
C ASN A 189 5.70 4.48 1.25
N GLU A 190 6.09 3.84 2.36
CA GLU A 190 6.78 4.50 3.47
C GLU A 190 8.16 5.03 3.07
N ILE A 191 8.91 4.30 2.24
CA ILE A 191 10.19 4.78 1.67
C ILE A 191 9.96 6.05 0.86
N VAL A 192 8.98 6.07 -0.05
CA VAL A 192 8.65 7.26 -0.84
C VAL A 192 8.30 8.41 0.09
N GLN A 193 7.39 8.20 1.05
CA GLN A 193 6.92 9.25 1.96
C GLN A 193 8.05 9.83 2.82
N LEU A 194 8.85 8.99 3.48
CA LEU A 194 9.96 9.45 4.31
C LEU A 194 11.04 10.17 3.48
N SER A 195 11.29 9.72 2.25
CA SER A 195 12.27 10.35 1.36
C SER A 195 11.84 11.74 0.87
N THR A 196 10.53 11.99 0.75
CA THR A 196 9.98 13.30 0.40
C THR A 196 9.82 14.22 1.61
N GLU A 197 9.62 13.69 2.81
CA GLU A 197 9.43 14.48 4.03
C GLU A 197 10.73 14.96 4.68
N ASP A 198 11.82 14.19 4.56
CA ASP A 198 13.09 14.47 5.25
C ASP A 198 14.32 14.15 4.38
N PRO A 199 15.12 15.16 3.99
CA PRO A 199 16.28 14.96 3.12
C PRO A 199 17.37 14.10 3.76
N ILE A 200 17.50 14.09 5.09
CA ILE A 200 18.48 13.26 5.80
C ILE A 200 18.08 11.79 5.74
N ILE A 201 16.78 11.48 5.90
CA ILE A 201 16.29 10.11 5.75
C ILE A 201 16.53 9.61 4.33
N ARG A 202 16.26 10.43 3.31
CA ARG A 202 16.56 10.09 1.90
C ARG A 202 18.03 9.74 1.69
N ILE A 203 18.97 10.52 2.24
CA ILE A 203 20.40 10.22 2.16
C ILE A 203 20.73 8.88 2.84
N MET A 204 20.13 8.59 4.00
CA MET A 204 20.34 7.32 4.70
C MET A 204 19.78 6.12 3.94
N LEU A 205 18.60 6.27 3.33
CA LEU A 205 17.99 5.25 2.48
C LEU A 205 18.83 4.98 1.23
N LYS A 206 19.36 6.03 0.57
CA LYS A 206 20.26 5.89 -0.58
C LYS A 206 21.56 5.14 -0.27
N ARG A 207 22.02 5.18 1.00
CA ARG A 207 23.18 4.40 1.48
C ARG A 207 22.85 2.95 1.82
N CYS A 208 21.57 2.56 1.84
CA CYS A 208 21.17 1.18 2.01
C CYS A 208 21.37 0.40 0.70
N ASN A 209 21.34 -0.93 0.78
CA ASN A 209 21.46 -1.77 -0.40
C ASN A 209 20.16 -1.73 -1.23
N LEU A 210 20.10 -0.83 -2.23
CA LEU A 210 18.93 -0.62 -3.08
C LEU A 210 18.62 -1.80 -4.00
N THR A 211 19.55 -2.76 -4.19
CA THR A 211 19.27 -3.98 -4.98
C THR A 211 18.15 -4.83 -4.35
N LYS A 212 17.84 -4.61 -3.07
CA LYS A 212 16.70 -5.23 -2.39
C LYS A 212 15.33 -4.65 -2.77
N LEU A 213 15.30 -3.53 -3.49
CA LEU A 213 14.04 -2.96 -4.00
C LEU A 213 13.56 -3.67 -5.28
N VAL A 214 14.42 -4.47 -5.93
CA VAL A 214 14.04 -5.26 -7.11
C VAL A 214 12.88 -6.19 -6.75
N PRO A 215 11.72 -6.09 -7.42
CA PRO A 215 10.56 -6.85 -7.07
C PRO A 215 10.81 -8.32 -7.39
N ARG A 216 10.47 -9.20 -6.44
CA ARG A 216 10.55 -10.66 -6.64
C ARG A 216 9.38 -11.22 -7.43
N PHE A 217 8.32 -10.45 -7.52
CA PHE A 217 7.07 -10.82 -8.13
C PHE A 217 6.76 -9.86 -9.28
N THR A 218 5.95 -10.31 -10.23
CA THR A 218 5.64 -9.59 -11.46
C THR A 218 4.34 -8.79 -11.38
N GLU A 219 3.80 -8.51 -10.18
CA GLU A 219 2.57 -7.73 -10.09
C GLU A 219 2.82 -6.27 -10.52
N PRO A 220 1.92 -5.71 -11.36
CA PRO A 220 2.10 -4.36 -11.90
C PRO A 220 2.15 -3.28 -10.81
N ASP A 221 1.37 -3.46 -9.75
CA ASP A 221 1.34 -2.52 -8.62
C ASP A 221 2.67 -2.51 -7.84
N LEU A 222 3.30 -3.69 -7.70
CA LEU A 222 4.60 -3.82 -7.06
C LEU A 222 5.70 -3.18 -7.90
N ILE A 223 5.72 -3.46 -9.20
CA ILE A 223 6.67 -2.85 -10.15
C ILE A 223 6.55 -1.33 -10.11
N THR A 224 5.33 -0.81 -10.18
CA THR A 224 5.04 0.62 -10.11
C THR A 224 5.51 1.22 -8.79
N SER A 225 5.21 0.56 -7.66
CA SER A 225 5.61 1.03 -6.32
C SER A 225 7.13 0.99 -6.11
N THR A 226 7.81 -0.03 -6.63
CA THR A 226 9.28 -0.10 -6.63
C THR A 226 9.87 1.01 -7.47
N SER A 227 9.38 1.23 -8.69
CA SER A 227 9.85 2.31 -9.56
C SER A 227 9.71 3.66 -8.87
N LYS A 228 8.57 3.90 -8.20
CA LYS A 228 8.35 5.10 -7.40
C LYS A 228 9.33 5.25 -6.23
N ALA A 229 9.58 4.17 -5.49
CA ALA A 229 10.53 4.18 -4.37
C ALA A 229 11.97 4.42 -4.84
N LEU A 230 12.38 3.86 -5.98
CA LEU A 230 13.70 4.11 -6.55
C LEU A 230 13.82 5.55 -7.05
N GLY A 231 12.85 6.04 -7.81
CA GLY A 231 12.84 7.42 -8.30
C GLY A 231 12.90 8.45 -7.16
N SER A 232 12.24 8.20 -6.03
CA SER A 232 12.28 9.10 -4.87
C SER A 232 13.58 9.05 -4.06
N LEU A 233 14.47 8.12 -4.38
CA LEU A 233 15.82 8.06 -3.80
C LEU A 233 16.87 8.59 -4.79
N GLU A 234 16.64 8.41 -6.09
CA GLU A 234 17.60 8.69 -7.15
C GLU A 234 17.48 10.09 -7.74
N ASP A 235 16.27 10.67 -7.83
CA ASP A 235 16.02 11.92 -8.54
C ASP A 235 16.49 13.17 -7.76
N THR A 236 17.80 13.34 -7.67
CA THR A 236 18.42 14.45 -6.94
C THR A 236 18.02 15.81 -7.48
N LYS A 237 17.73 15.92 -8.79
CA LYS A 237 17.36 17.19 -9.43
C LYS A 237 16.00 17.65 -8.94
N ILE A 238 14.99 16.79 -9.01
CA ILE A 238 13.62 17.14 -8.61
C ILE A 238 13.58 17.49 -7.13
N HIS A 239 14.18 16.64 -6.30
CA HIS A 239 14.28 16.94 -4.88
C HIS A 239 15.02 18.25 -4.61
N GLY A 240 16.09 18.58 -5.35
CA GLY A 240 16.82 19.84 -5.19
C GLY A 240 15.91 21.05 -5.39
N ILE A 241 15.18 21.09 -6.50
CA ILE A 241 14.30 22.21 -6.83
C ILE A 241 13.15 22.34 -5.81
N TRP A 242 12.49 21.23 -5.44
CA TRP A 242 11.44 21.27 -4.42
C TRP A 242 11.96 21.59 -3.02
N SER A 243 13.20 21.18 -2.70
CA SER A 243 13.86 21.53 -1.43
C SER A 243 14.08 23.04 -1.32
N LEU A 244 14.52 23.70 -2.40
CA LEU A 244 14.71 25.15 -2.41
C LEU A 244 13.40 25.88 -2.05
N VAL A 245 12.29 25.45 -2.65
CA VAL A 245 10.96 26.00 -2.36
C VAL A 245 10.57 25.79 -0.90
N LEU A 246 10.72 24.56 -0.37
CA LEU A 246 10.37 24.26 1.02
C LEU A 246 11.29 24.97 2.04
N SER A 247 12.60 25.01 1.79
CA SER A 247 13.58 25.68 2.65
C SER A 247 13.37 27.19 2.69
N SER A 248 12.87 27.78 1.61
CA SER A 248 12.63 29.23 1.55
C SER A 248 11.51 29.72 2.48
N ASN A 249 10.64 28.80 2.92
CA ASN A 249 9.44 29.09 3.71
C ASN A 249 8.66 30.32 3.18
N GLY A 250 8.60 30.48 1.85
CA GLY A 250 7.94 31.62 1.18
C GLY A 250 8.75 32.91 1.10
N ARG A 251 9.73 33.12 1.98
CA ARG A 251 10.46 34.41 2.12
C ARG A 251 11.42 34.72 0.97
N SER A 252 11.85 33.70 0.24
CA SER A 252 12.87 33.83 -0.81
C SER A 252 12.39 33.36 -2.19
N LEU A 253 11.07 33.33 -2.42
CA LEU A 253 10.55 32.96 -3.74
C LEU A 253 10.96 33.95 -4.85
N ASP A 254 11.29 35.20 -4.49
CA ASP A 254 11.77 36.21 -5.45
C ASP A 254 13.13 35.82 -6.08
N ASN A 255 13.89 34.93 -5.43
CA ASN A 255 15.18 34.43 -5.91
C ASN A 255 15.05 33.15 -6.75
N VAL A 256 13.86 32.56 -6.85
CA VAL A 256 13.64 31.38 -7.71
C VAL A 256 13.60 31.87 -9.14
N ASP A 257 14.59 31.48 -9.95
CA ASP A 257 14.63 31.84 -11.37
C ASP A 257 13.34 31.38 -12.06
N SER A 258 12.88 32.19 -13.01
CA SER A 258 11.81 31.86 -13.95
C SER A 258 11.99 30.47 -14.57
N GLU A 259 13.23 30.05 -14.81
CA GLU A 259 13.57 28.73 -15.36
C GLU A 259 13.35 27.59 -14.35
N ASP A 260 13.71 27.79 -13.09
CA ASP A 260 13.46 26.82 -12.02
C ASP A 260 11.96 26.64 -11.79
N PHE A 261 11.20 27.73 -11.85
CA PHE A 261 9.75 27.69 -11.75
C PHE A 261 9.10 26.93 -12.91
N ARG A 262 9.59 27.16 -14.14
CA ARG A 262 9.17 26.40 -15.33
C ARG A 262 9.48 24.92 -15.18
N THR A 263 10.67 24.60 -14.69
CA THR A 263 11.10 23.22 -14.43
C THR A 263 10.20 22.56 -13.40
N LEU A 264 9.88 23.25 -12.31
CA LEU A 264 9.02 22.74 -11.25
C LEU A 264 7.61 22.40 -11.76
N LYS A 265 7.01 23.27 -12.57
CA LYS A 265 5.74 23.01 -13.26
C LYS A 265 5.81 21.81 -14.19
N ASN A 266 6.95 21.59 -14.85
CA ASN A 266 7.15 20.46 -15.74
C ASN A 266 7.26 19.15 -14.96
N THR A 267 7.80 19.14 -13.73
CA THR A 267 7.81 17.93 -12.88
C THR A 267 6.40 17.42 -12.55
N LEU A 268 5.41 18.31 -12.43
CA LEU A 268 4.00 17.92 -12.24
C LEU A 268 3.37 17.28 -13.50
N ARG A 269 4.03 17.40 -14.66
CA ARG A 269 3.58 16.88 -15.96
C ARG A 269 4.42 15.71 -16.46
N ASP A 270 5.49 15.37 -15.78
CA ASP A 270 6.34 14.25 -16.15
C ASP A 270 5.87 12.98 -15.44
N SER A 271 5.70 11.88 -16.19
CA SER A 271 5.17 10.63 -15.64
C SER A 271 6.15 9.95 -14.68
N GLY A 272 7.45 10.20 -14.85
CA GLY A 272 8.49 9.70 -13.96
C GLY A 272 8.58 10.47 -12.65
N ALA A 273 8.06 11.70 -12.58
CA ALA A 273 8.24 12.60 -11.46
C ALA A 273 6.96 13.05 -10.77
N SER A 274 5.81 12.97 -11.45
CA SER A 274 4.56 13.60 -11.01
C SER A 274 4.15 13.17 -9.60
N TYR A 275 4.42 11.93 -9.22
CA TYR A 275 4.09 11.42 -7.89
C TYR A 275 4.94 12.07 -6.78
N ILE A 276 6.25 12.28 -7.01
CA ILE A 276 7.13 13.00 -6.06
C ILE A 276 6.70 14.46 -5.97
N ALA A 277 6.53 15.09 -7.14
CA ALA A 277 6.11 16.49 -7.26
C ALA A 277 4.77 16.74 -6.56
N ALA A 278 3.81 15.83 -6.69
CA ALA A 278 2.53 15.92 -6.02
C ALA A 278 2.65 15.86 -4.49
N ARG A 279 3.52 14.99 -3.95
CA ARG A 279 3.76 14.89 -2.50
C ARG A 279 4.41 16.17 -1.96
N TYR A 280 5.35 16.75 -2.69
CA TYR A 280 5.89 18.06 -2.36
C TYR A 280 4.84 19.16 -2.37
N LEU A 281 3.98 19.18 -3.39
CA LEU A 281 2.87 20.11 -3.49
C LEU A 281 1.91 19.98 -2.30
N PHE A 282 1.63 18.77 -1.82
CA PHE A 282 0.84 18.56 -0.60
C PHE A 282 1.47 19.26 0.61
N HIS A 283 2.78 19.10 0.83
CA HIS A 283 3.47 19.75 1.95
C HIS A 283 3.48 21.28 1.82
N ILE A 284 3.62 21.80 0.60
CA ILE A 284 3.55 23.24 0.32
C ILE A 284 2.14 23.78 0.59
N LEU A 285 1.09 23.10 0.14
CA LEU A 285 -0.29 23.49 0.40
C LEU A 285 -0.62 23.46 1.88
N HIS A 286 -0.15 22.43 2.59
CA HIS A 286 -0.28 22.33 4.04
C HIS A 286 0.42 23.51 4.74
N ALA A 287 1.66 23.81 4.37
CA ALA A 287 2.41 24.93 4.95
C ALA A 287 1.76 26.30 4.64
N ALA A 288 1.21 26.48 3.44
CA ALA A 288 0.50 27.71 3.05
C ALA A 288 -0.82 27.87 3.83
N PHE A 289 -1.47 26.75 4.17
CA PHE A 289 -2.67 26.75 4.99
C PHE A 289 -2.36 27.09 6.45
N THR A 290 -1.23 26.61 7.01
CA THR A 290 -0.84 26.91 8.40
C THR A 290 -0.21 28.28 8.57
N HIS A 291 0.47 28.80 7.54
CA HIS A 291 1.14 30.09 7.55
C HIS A 291 0.72 30.91 6.31
N PRO A 292 -0.31 31.77 6.44
CA PRO A 292 -0.84 32.54 5.31
C PRO A 292 0.09 33.70 4.94
N ASP A 293 1.24 33.40 4.35
CA ASP A 293 2.04 34.37 3.60
C ASP A 293 1.43 34.52 2.19
N THR A 294 1.08 35.75 1.83
CA THR A 294 0.48 36.10 0.54
C THR A 294 1.26 35.60 -0.68
N LYS A 295 2.61 35.67 -0.64
CA LYS A 295 3.45 35.22 -1.78
C LYS A 295 3.43 33.70 -1.91
N PHE A 296 3.60 33.01 -0.78
CA PHE A 296 3.61 31.56 -0.73
C PHE A 296 2.24 30.96 -1.10
N HIS A 297 1.15 31.63 -0.71
CA HIS A 297 -0.21 31.26 -1.09
C HIS A 297 -0.45 31.40 -2.60
N THR A 298 0.05 32.48 -3.23
CA THR A 298 -0.08 32.69 -4.68
C THR A 298 0.65 31.59 -5.45
N PHE A 299 1.89 31.30 -5.05
CA PHE A 299 2.70 30.22 -5.62
C PHE A 299 2.03 28.84 -5.47
N SER A 300 1.55 28.50 -4.27
CA SER A 300 0.94 27.20 -4.01
C SER A 300 -0.38 27.02 -4.77
N SER A 301 -1.16 28.09 -4.90
CA SER A 301 -2.39 28.12 -5.72
C SER A 301 -2.09 27.88 -7.19
N GLU A 302 -1.06 28.53 -7.74
CA GLU A 302 -0.68 28.34 -9.14
C GLU A 302 -0.23 26.89 -9.41
N MET A 303 0.57 26.31 -8.51
CA MET A 303 1.00 24.91 -8.63
C MET A 303 -0.16 23.93 -8.50
N TRP A 304 -1.09 24.21 -7.60
CA TRP A 304 -2.31 23.44 -7.46
C TRP A 304 -3.16 23.45 -8.73
N ILE A 305 -3.39 24.62 -9.33
CA ILE A 305 -4.09 24.76 -10.60
C ILE A 305 -3.36 23.95 -11.69
N LYS A 306 -2.03 24.02 -11.73
CA LYS A 306 -1.23 23.24 -12.69
C LYS A 306 -1.43 21.74 -12.51
N TYR A 307 -1.43 21.25 -11.27
CA TYR A 307 -1.64 19.83 -10.96
C TYR A 307 -3.07 19.38 -11.31
N LEU A 308 -4.08 20.21 -11.05
CA LEU A 308 -5.47 19.96 -11.48
C LEU A 308 -5.58 19.87 -13.01
N ILE A 309 -4.93 20.79 -13.73
CA ILE A 309 -4.87 20.76 -15.20
C ILE A 309 -4.21 19.45 -15.65
N THR A 310 -3.07 19.06 -15.08
CA THR A 310 -2.46 17.77 -15.41
C THR A 310 -3.43 16.62 -15.15
N ALA A 311 -4.19 16.64 -14.05
CA ALA A 311 -5.14 15.57 -13.75
C ALA A 311 -6.33 15.50 -14.71
N LEU A 312 -6.74 16.64 -15.28
CA LEU A 312 -7.76 16.70 -16.31
C LEU A 312 -7.29 16.05 -17.62
N TYR A 313 -6.05 16.34 -18.04
CA TYR A 313 -5.50 15.88 -19.33
C TYR A 313 -4.83 14.51 -19.27
N TYR A 314 -4.20 14.17 -18.14
CA TYR A 314 -3.38 12.97 -17.95
C TYR A 314 -3.71 12.23 -16.63
N PRO A 315 -4.96 11.75 -16.48
CA PRO A 315 -5.44 11.14 -15.21
C PRO A 315 -4.63 9.92 -14.74
N GLN A 316 -3.98 9.21 -15.67
CA GLN A 316 -3.13 8.04 -15.37
C GLN A 316 -1.83 8.39 -14.64
N MET A 317 -1.40 9.65 -14.72
CA MET A 317 -0.17 10.15 -14.08
C MET A 317 -0.39 10.64 -12.65
N ILE A 318 -1.65 10.64 -12.18
CA ILE A 318 -2.05 11.27 -10.94
C ILE A 318 -2.09 10.24 -9.82
N GLU A 319 -1.39 10.56 -8.73
CA GLU A 319 -1.58 9.87 -7.47
C GLU A 319 -2.85 10.41 -6.80
N TRP A 320 -3.98 9.76 -7.07
CA TRP A 320 -5.30 10.20 -6.62
C TRP A 320 -5.42 10.31 -5.10
N GLU A 321 -4.74 9.44 -4.36
CA GLU A 321 -4.67 9.53 -2.90
C GLU A 321 -4.06 10.86 -2.45
N ASN A 322 -2.94 11.27 -3.06
CA ASN A 322 -2.31 12.54 -2.76
C ASN A 322 -3.15 13.74 -3.22
N MET A 323 -3.80 13.64 -4.39
CA MET A 323 -4.76 14.64 -4.85
C MET A 323 -5.90 14.84 -3.85
N ASN A 324 -6.44 13.75 -3.30
CA ASN A 324 -7.50 13.80 -2.28
C ASN A 324 -7.01 14.47 -0.99
N LYS A 325 -5.75 14.26 -0.59
CA LYS A 325 -5.13 14.97 0.52
C LYS A 325 -5.01 16.48 0.24
N CYS A 326 -4.53 16.87 -0.95
CA CYS A 326 -4.44 18.29 -1.34
C CYS A 326 -5.79 19.00 -1.34
N LEU A 327 -6.86 18.34 -1.83
CA LEU A 327 -8.21 18.90 -1.85
C LEU A 327 -8.71 19.36 -0.48
N GLN A 328 -8.21 18.76 0.61
CA GLN A 328 -8.61 19.12 1.97
C GLN A 328 -8.17 20.54 2.37
N PHE A 329 -7.16 21.11 1.69
CA PHE A 329 -6.66 22.47 1.94
C PHE A 329 -7.20 23.50 0.94
N CYS A 330 -7.59 23.05 -0.27
CA CYS A 330 -7.94 23.95 -1.37
C CYS A 330 -9.45 24.21 -1.51
N VAL A 331 -10.32 23.48 -0.81
CA VAL A 331 -11.78 23.69 -0.87
C VAL A 331 -12.21 24.43 0.40
N PRO A 332 -12.38 25.76 0.35
CA PRO A 332 -12.78 26.56 1.50
C PRO A 332 -14.25 26.33 1.93
N ASP A 333 -15.04 25.62 1.11
CA ASP A 333 -16.49 25.53 1.32
C ASP A 333 -16.92 24.37 2.27
N PRO A 334 -17.46 24.67 3.47
CA PRO A 334 -18.02 23.66 4.37
C PRO A 334 -19.19 22.88 3.76
N LEU A 335 -19.87 23.39 2.74
CA LEU A 335 -20.97 22.69 2.05
C LEU A 335 -20.47 21.56 1.14
N ILE A 336 -19.24 21.65 0.64
CA ILE A 336 -18.58 20.53 -0.06
C ILE A 336 -17.95 19.59 0.97
N ARG A 337 -17.51 20.11 2.12
CA ARG A 337 -16.87 19.35 3.21
C ARG A 337 -17.85 18.42 3.96
N LYS A 338 -19.07 18.87 4.26
CA LYS A 338 -20.04 18.11 5.08
C LYS A 338 -20.52 16.79 4.46
N PRO A 339 -20.96 16.72 3.19
CA PRO A 339 -21.36 15.44 2.57
C PRO A 339 -20.18 14.47 2.41
N VAL A 340 -18.97 15.01 2.31
CA VAL A 340 -17.71 14.30 2.05
C VAL A 340 -17.15 13.68 3.33
N VAL A 341 -17.09 14.43 4.44
CA VAL A 341 -16.57 13.94 5.73
C VAL A 341 -17.55 12.98 6.43
N HIS A 342 -18.88 13.19 6.30
CA HIS A 342 -19.87 12.29 6.93
C HIS A 342 -19.93 10.87 6.35
N ARG A 343 -19.40 10.65 5.14
CA ARG A 343 -19.22 9.31 4.58
C ARG A 343 -17.94 8.64 5.09
N LEU A 344 -16.91 9.43 5.41
CA LEU A 344 -15.63 8.93 5.89
C LEU A 344 -15.72 8.22 7.26
N GLU A 345 -16.58 8.73 8.15
CA GLU A 345 -16.68 8.23 9.54
C GLU A 345 -17.56 6.98 9.68
N ARG A 346 -18.38 6.63 8.68
CA ARG A 346 -19.40 5.57 8.80
C ARG A 346 -18.93 4.14 8.54
N GLY A 347 -17.65 3.92 8.20
CA GLY A 347 -17.08 2.56 8.18
C GLY A 347 -17.61 1.61 7.10
N ASP A 348 -18.48 2.05 6.18
CA ASP A 348 -19.04 1.25 5.09
C ASP A 348 -18.03 1.08 3.93
N TYR A 349 -16.94 0.38 4.18
CA TYR A 349 -15.85 0.19 3.21
C TYR A 349 -15.71 -1.25 2.76
N LYS A 350 -16.54 -1.68 1.79
CA LYS A 350 -16.24 -2.92 1.02
C LYS A 350 -16.47 -2.90 -0.49
N LYS A 351 -17.01 -1.86 -1.12
CA LYS A 351 -17.08 -1.82 -2.59
C LYS A 351 -16.89 -0.40 -3.14
N HIS A 352 -15.72 -0.19 -3.76
CA HIS A 352 -15.34 0.93 -4.63
C HIS A 352 -15.79 2.33 -4.19
N GLU A 353 -14.98 2.99 -3.36
CA GLU A 353 -15.12 4.43 -3.13
C GLU A 353 -14.81 5.18 -4.44
N PRO A 354 -15.73 6.00 -4.98
CA PRO A 354 -15.39 6.91 -6.06
C PRO A 354 -14.42 7.97 -5.53
N SER A 355 -13.19 7.97 -6.01
CA SER A 355 -12.18 8.97 -5.65
C SER A 355 -12.76 10.39 -5.72
N TYR A 356 -12.71 11.16 -4.63
CA TYR A 356 -13.25 12.53 -4.55
C TYR A 356 -12.79 13.43 -5.69
N SER A 357 -11.52 13.30 -6.02
CA SER A 357 -10.89 13.93 -7.18
C SER A 357 -11.52 13.54 -8.52
N LYS A 358 -11.95 12.29 -8.73
CA LYS A 358 -12.68 11.90 -9.96
C LYS A 358 -14.05 12.59 -10.03
N LEU A 359 -14.79 12.63 -8.93
CA LEU A 359 -16.08 13.33 -8.87
C LEU A 359 -15.91 14.84 -9.11
N PHE A 360 -14.87 15.43 -8.53
CA PHE A 360 -14.54 16.84 -8.72
C PHE A 360 -14.16 17.14 -10.18
N LEU A 361 -13.38 16.27 -10.83
CA LEU A 361 -13.04 16.42 -12.24
C LEU A 361 -14.24 16.22 -13.15
N GLU A 362 -15.14 15.28 -12.84
CA GLU A 362 -16.42 15.17 -13.55
C GLU A 362 -17.25 16.45 -13.41
N TYR A 363 -17.30 17.03 -12.21
CA TYR A 363 -17.99 18.29 -11.97
C TYR A 363 -17.37 19.43 -12.82
N ILE A 364 -16.04 19.55 -12.84
CA ILE A 364 -15.34 20.53 -13.69
C ILE A 364 -15.67 20.29 -15.16
N LYS A 365 -15.58 19.04 -15.65
CA LYS A 365 -15.91 18.67 -17.03
C LYS A 365 -17.35 19.05 -17.38
N ARG A 366 -18.31 18.81 -16.48
CA ARG A 366 -19.73 19.17 -16.67
C ARG A 366 -19.94 20.68 -16.71
N LYS A 367 -19.28 21.45 -15.83
CA LYS A 367 -19.36 22.92 -15.82
C LYS A 367 -18.68 23.55 -17.03
N GLY A 368 -17.57 22.99 -17.50
CA GLY A 368 -16.89 23.42 -18.73
C GLY A 368 -17.76 23.25 -19.98
N LYS A 369 -18.45 22.10 -20.12
CA LYS A 369 -19.38 21.87 -21.25
C LYS A 369 -20.53 22.88 -21.29
N ARG A 370 -21.06 23.30 -20.13
CA ARG A 370 -22.14 24.30 -20.07
C ARG A 370 -21.69 25.68 -20.54
N LYS A 371 -20.44 26.10 -20.26
CA LYS A 371 -19.90 27.37 -20.78
C LYS A 371 -19.71 27.35 -22.30
N GLY A 372 -19.38 26.20 -22.88
CA GLY A 372 -19.29 26.06 -24.34
C GLY A 372 -20.64 26.13 -25.07
N GLN A 373 -21.73 25.70 -24.43
CA GLN A 373 -23.09 25.77 -25.01
C GLN A 373 -23.74 27.16 -24.89
N LEU A 374 -23.31 28.00 -23.95
CA LEU A 374 -23.76 29.39 -23.81
C LEU A 374 -23.06 30.35 -24.78
N GLY A 375 -21.97 29.93 -25.43
CA GLY A 375 -21.22 30.72 -26.40
C GLY A 375 -21.63 30.54 -27.87
N SER A 376 -22.61 29.67 -28.17
CA SER A 376 -23.08 29.40 -29.54
C SER A 376 -24.50 29.91 -29.83
N VAL A 377 -25.03 30.80 -28.99
CA VAL A 377 -26.31 31.49 -29.19
C VAL A 377 -26.03 32.98 -29.37
N SER A 378 -25.36 33.34 -30.47
CA SER A 378 -25.25 34.71 -31.01
C SER A 378 -24.47 34.66 -32.32
N THR A 379 -25.17 34.32 -33.41
CA THR A 379 -24.89 34.77 -34.77
C THR A 379 -26.23 35.00 -35.43
#